data_AF-A0A1X0S1B6-F1
#
_entry.id   AF-A0A1X0S1B6-F1
#
_cell.length_a   1.000
_cell.length_b   1.000
_cell.length_c   1.000
_cell.angle_alpha   90.00
_cell.angle_beta   90.00
_cell.angle_gamma   90.00
#
_symmetry.space_group_name_H-M   'P 1'
#
loop_
_entity.id
_entity.type
_entity.pdbx_description
1 polymer ?
#
loop_
_entity_poly.entity_id
_entity_poly.type
_entity_poly.pdbx_seq_one_letter_code
_entity_poly.pdbx_strand_id
1 'polypeptide(L)'
;MGGAFGLFMSSFEYAGPVMNEDLVKQTTKQQIKHAFKDMGTRSLSMAKNFGLVGMIYSGTECCIESYRAKNDLYNSVAAGAFTGGLLAAKAGPQAMALGAGGFAAFSLAIDWYMHRD
;
A
#
# COMPACT_ATOMS: atom_id res chain seq x y z
N MET A 1 -7.73 -4.60 3.87
CA MET A 1 -7.98 -3.23 3.35
C MET A 1 -7.64 -3.08 1.85
N GLY A 2 -6.48 -3.55 1.38
CA GLY A 2 -6.07 -3.35 -0.03
C GLY A 2 -6.99 -3.93 -1.12
N GLY A 3 -7.68 -5.05 -0.86
CA GLY A 3 -8.63 -5.62 -1.83
C GLY A 3 -9.89 -4.75 -2.04
N ALA A 4 -10.45 -4.20 -0.96
CA ALA A 4 -11.58 -3.28 -1.04
C ALA A 4 -11.18 -1.95 -1.71
N PHE A 5 -10.01 -1.42 -1.36
CA PHE A 5 -9.47 -0.23 -2.02
C PHE A 5 -9.21 -0.46 -3.51
N GLY A 6 -8.66 -1.61 -3.89
CA GLY A 6 -8.43 -1.96 -5.30
C GLY A 6 -9.72 -2.16 -6.11
N LEU A 7 -10.78 -2.71 -5.51
CA LEU A 7 -12.10 -2.78 -6.13
C LEU A 7 -12.70 -1.39 -6.33
N PHE A 8 -12.59 -0.52 -5.32
CA PHE A 8 -13.05 0.86 -5.41
C PHE A 8 -12.31 1.64 -6.49
N MET A 9 -10.96 1.61 -6.49
CA MET A 9 -10.17 2.32 -7.50
C MET A 9 -10.42 1.81 -8.92
N SER A 10 -10.53 0.49 -9.11
CA SER A 10 -10.83 -0.08 -10.43
C SER A 10 -12.24 0.27 -10.91
N SER A 11 -13.20 0.48 -10.00
CA SER A 11 -14.52 1.01 -10.34
C SER A 11 -14.46 2.45 -10.88
N PHE A 12 -13.56 3.30 -10.36
CA PHE A 12 -13.37 4.66 -10.86
C PHE A 12 -12.62 4.70 -12.20
N GLU A 13 -11.59 3.87 -12.38
CA GLU A 13 -10.89 3.75 -13.67
C GLU A 13 -11.81 3.23 -14.79
N TYR A 14 -12.71 2.29 -14.48
CA TYR A 14 -13.70 1.79 -15.44
C TYR A 14 -14.74 2.86 -15.85
N ALA A 15 -14.97 3.86 -15.00
CA ALA A 15 -15.84 5.01 -15.29
C ALA A 15 -15.08 6.20 -15.95
N GLY A 16 -13.75 6.12 -16.06
CA GLY A 16 -12.90 7.17 -16.63
C GLY A 16 -12.69 7.05 -18.15
N PRO A 17 -12.12 8.08 -18.80
CA PRO A 17 -12.00 8.18 -20.26
C PRO A 17 -10.96 7.24 -20.89
N VAL A 18 -10.30 6.38 -20.09
CA VAL A 18 -9.19 5.51 -20.52
C VAL A 18 -9.66 4.07 -20.76
N MET A 19 -10.86 3.93 -21.35
CA MET A 19 -11.36 2.63 -21.78
C MET A 19 -10.57 2.20 -23.03
N ASN A 20 -9.86 1.07 -22.95
CA ASN A 20 -9.22 0.48 -24.13
C ASN A 20 -10.27 0.26 -25.22
N GLU A 21 -10.06 0.88 -26.38
CA GLU A 21 -10.97 0.88 -27.53
C GLU A 21 -11.32 -0.55 -28.03
N ASP A 22 -10.47 -1.52 -27.71
CA ASP A 22 -10.67 -2.95 -27.97
C ASP A 22 -11.70 -3.63 -27.04
N LEU A 23 -11.95 -3.12 -25.83
CA LEU A 23 -13.01 -3.64 -24.95
C LEU A 23 -14.40 -3.20 -25.42
N VAL A 24 -14.53 -1.97 -25.93
CA VAL A 24 -15.81 -1.41 -26.38
C VAL A 24 -16.38 -2.15 -27.59
N LYS A 25 -15.52 -2.78 -28.42
CA LYS A 25 -15.93 -3.57 -29.59
C LYS A 25 -16.47 -4.98 -29.27
N GLN A 26 -16.30 -5.48 -28.04
CA GLN A 26 -16.80 -6.81 -27.65
C GLN A 26 -18.24 -6.77 -27.11
N THR A 27 -18.96 -7.89 -27.24
CA THR A 27 -20.34 -8.03 -26.72
C THR A 27 -20.41 -7.73 -25.21
N THR A 28 -21.53 -7.18 -24.73
CA THR A 28 -21.72 -6.74 -23.34
C THR A 28 -21.38 -7.82 -22.30
N LYS A 29 -21.61 -9.11 -22.64
CA LYS A 29 -21.24 -10.24 -21.78
C LYS A 29 -19.72 -10.46 -21.67
N GLN A 30 -18.96 -10.24 -22.74
CA GLN A 30 -17.50 -10.35 -22.74
C GLN A 30 -16.87 -9.13 -22.06
N GLN A 31 -17.40 -7.93 -22.27
CA GLN A 31 -16.97 -6.72 -21.54
C GLN A 31 -17.09 -6.90 -20.03
N ILE A 32 -18.25 -7.36 -19.55
CA ILE A 32 -18.46 -7.60 -18.12
C ILE A 32 -17.49 -8.68 -17.61
N LYS A 33 -17.31 -9.79 -18.36
CA LYS A 33 -16.37 -10.85 -17.96
C LYS A 33 -14.91 -10.37 -17.90
N HIS A 34 -14.49 -9.54 -18.85
CA HIS A 34 -13.15 -8.96 -18.87
C HIS A 34 -12.96 -7.90 -17.78
N ALA A 35 -13.95 -7.03 -17.57
CA ALA A 35 -13.95 -6.03 -16.50
C ALA A 35 -13.84 -6.71 -15.13
N PHE A 36 -14.68 -7.71 -14.83
CA PHE A 36 -14.59 -8.46 -13.57
C PHE A 36 -13.23 -9.15 -13.38
N LYS A 37 -12.64 -9.70 -14.47
CA LYS A 37 -11.33 -10.34 -14.40
C LYS A 37 -10.21 -9.32 -14.15
N ASP A 38 -10.27 -8.15 -14.79
CA ASP A 38 -9.27 -7.08 -14.58
C ASP A 38 -9.41 -6.48 -13.17
N MET A 39 -10.64 -6.15 -12.75
CA MET A 39 -10.95 -5.68 -11.39
C MET A 39 -10.47 -6.65 -10.32
N GLY A 40 -10.72 -7.96 -10.49
CA GLY A 40 -10.25 -8.98 -9.56
C GLY A 40 -8.73 -9.07 -9.51
N THR A 41 -8.06 -9.01 -10.66
CA THR A 41 -6.59 -9.07 -10.75
C THR A 41 -5.94 -7.86 -10.09
N ARG A 42 -6.45 -6.66 -10.36
CA ARG A 42 -5.98 -5.41 -9.74
C ARG A 42 -6.25 -5.39 -8.24
N SER A 43 -7.44 -5.77 -7.80
CA SER A 43 -7.79 -5.89 -6.39
C SER A 43 -6.86 -6.83 -5.64
N LEU A 44 -6.57 -8.01 -6.21
CA LEU A 44 -5.61 -8.96 -5.63
C LEU A 44 -4.19 -8.39 -5.58
N SER A 45 -3.74 -7.68 -6.61
CA SER A 45 -2.43 -7.03 -6.62
C SER A 45 -2.32 -5.98 -5.51
N MET A 46 -3.34 -5.12 -5.37
CA MET A 46 -3.39 -4.13 -4.29
C MET A 46 -3.44 -4.80 -2.91
N ALA A 47 -4.27 -5.83 -2.73
CA ALA A 47 -4.31 -6.59 -1.49
C ALA A 47 -2.94 -7.15 -1.09
N LYS A 48 -2.17 -7.68 -2.05
CA LYS A 48 -0.81 -8.18 -1.82
C LYS A 48 0.15 -7.07 -1.39
N ASN A 49 0.13 -5.93 -2.08
CA ASN A 49 1.00 -4.80 -1.75
C ASN A 49 0.70 -4.22 -0.35
N PHE A 50 -0.58 -4.00 -0.04
CA PHE A 50 -0.99 -3.53 1.29
C PHE A 50 -0.67 -4.55 2.39
N GLY A 51 -0.87 -5.84 2.11
CA GLY A 51 -0.51 -6.91 3.04
C GLY A 51 1.00 -6.96 3.30
N LEU A 52 1.83 -6.80 2.27
CA LEU A 52 3.28 -6.79 2.40
C LEU A 52 3.76 -5.61 3.24
N VAL A 53 3.26 -4.40 2.96
CA VAL A 53 3.60 -3.19 3.72
C VAL A 53 3.22 -3.37 5.19
N GLY A 54 1.99 -3.81 5.48
CA GLY A 54 1.52 -4.01 6.84
C GLY A 54 2.30 -5.09 7.59
N MET A 55 2.62 -6.21 6.93
CA MET A 55 3.42 -7.28 7.53
C MET A 55 4.82 -6.81 7.91
N ILE A 56 5.50 -6.08 7.02
CA ILE A 56 6.84 -5.57 7.29
C ILE A 56 6.78 -4.52 8.40
N TYR A 57 5.83 -3.59 8.34
CA TYR A 57 5.70 -2.54 9.36
C TYR A 57 5.43 -3.13 10.75
N SER A 58 4.34 -3.89 10.92
CA SER A 58 3.99 -4.46 12.22
C SER A 58 5.01 -5.48 12.72
N GLY A 59 5.64 -6.23 11.81
CA GLY A 59 6.72 -7.15 12.17
C GLY A 59 7.95 -6.40 12.71
N THR A 60 8.36 -5.32 12.03
CA THR A 60 9.53 -4.53 12.45
C THR A 60 9.27 -3.80 13.76
N GLU A 61 8.09 -3.19 13.88
CA GLU A 61 7.67 -2.49 15.10
C GLU A 61 7.64 -3.44 16.30
N CYS A 62 7.01 -4.61 16.15
CA CYS A 62 6.96 -5.65 17.18
C CYS A 62 8.36 -6.15 17.58
N CYS A 63 9.27 -6.34 16.62
CA CYS A 63 10.65 -6.74 16.91
C CYS A 63 11.41 -5.67 17.71
N ILE A 64 11.28 -4.39 17.35
CA ILE A 64 11.98 -3.30 18.05
C ILE A 64 11.36 -3.08 19.44
N GLU A 65 10.04 -3.16 19.57
CA GLU A 65 9.34 -3.07 20.85
C GLU A 65 9.73 -4.22 21.78
N SER A 66 9.80 -5.44 21.25
CA SER A 66 10.26 -6.62 22.01
C SER A 66 11.71 -6.49 22.49
N TYR A 67 12.57 -5.82 21.71
CA TYR A 67 13.98 -5.60 22.09
C TYR A 67 14.16 -4.45 23.09
N ARG A 68 13.43 -3.34 22.93
CA ARG A 68 13.57 -2.14 23.78
C ARG A 68 12.63 -2.11 24.98
N ALA A 69 11.61 -2.96 24.99
CA ALA A 69 10.53 -3.00 25.99
C ALA A 69 9.88 -1.62 26.24
N LYS A 70 9.79 -0.80 25.18
CA LYS A 70 9.18 0.54 25.20
C LYS A 70 8.39 0.77 23.93
N ASN A 71 7.23 1.39 24.07
CA ASN A 71 6.40 1.86 22.97
C ASN A 71 6.46 3.39 22.96
N ASP A 72 7.31 3.93 22.07
CA ASP A 72 7.57 5.36 21.92
C ASP A 72 7.51 5.72 20.42
N LEU A 73 7.31 7.00 20.10
CA LEU A 73 7.31 7.56 18.73
C LEU A 73 8.52 7.13 17.89
N TYR A 74 9.67 6.91 18.51
CA TYR A 74 10.88 6.44 17.82
C TYR A 74 10.74 5.03 17.24
N ASN A 75 9.92 4.18 17.86
CA ASN A 75 9.66 2.82 17.40
C ASN A 75 8.92 2.84 16.05
N SER A 76 7.86 3.64 16.01
CA SER A 76 6.97 3.89 14.86
C SER A 76 7.73 4.52 13.70
N VAL A 77 8.59 5.50 13.99
CA VAL A 77 9.47 6.14 13.00
C VAL A 77 10.50 5.18 12.44
N ALA A 78 11.17 4.39 13.29
CA ALA A 78 12.18 3.44 12.85
C ALA A 78 11.57 2.30 12.03
N ALA A 79 10.42 1.77 12.46
CA ALA A 79 9.67 0.75 11.73
C ALA A 79 9.16 1.29 10.38
N GLY A 80 8.66 2.54 10.35
CA GLY A 80 8.25 3.22 9.12
C GLY A 80 9.42 3.41 8.15
N ALA A 81 10.54 3.97 8.64
CA ALA A 81 11.75 4.16 7.84
C ALA A 81 12.28 2.84 7.26
N PHE A 82 12.33 1.78 8.09
CA PHE A 82 12.79 0.46 7.67
C PHE A 82 11.86 -0.14 6.61
N THR A 83 10.54 -0.07 6.83
CA THR A 83 9.54 -0.59 5.89
C THR A 83 9.61 0.14 4.55
N GLY A 84 9.63 1.48 4.58
CA GLY A 84 9.71 2.31 3.36
C GLY A 84 11.04 2.12 2.61
N GLY A 85 12.15 2.03 3.34
CA GLY A 85 13.46 1.76 2.78
C GLY A 85 13.57 0.36 2.16
N LEU A 86 13.03 -0.67 2.83
CA LEU A 86 13.06 -2.05 2.34
C LEU A 86 12.21 -2.24 1.09
N LEU A 87 11.01 -1.64 1.05
CA LEU A 87 10.14 -1.70 -0.12
C LEU A 87 10.74 -0.99 -1.33
N ALA A 88 11.41 0.14 -1.11
CA ALA A 88 12.06 0.90 -2.17
C ALA A 88 13.49 0.42 -2.50
N ALA A 89 14.01 -0.61 -1.81
CA ALA A 89 15.37 -1.11 -1.98
C ALA A 89 15.71 -1.48 -3.43
N LYS A 90 14.75 -2.06 -4.15
CA LYS A 90 14.92 -2.47 -5.54
C LYS A 90 14.86 -1.32 -6.54
N ALA A 91 14.35 -0.16 -6.15
CA ALA A 91 14.20 1.01 -7.01
C ALA A 91 15.44 1.94 -6.97
N GLY A 92 16.45 1.62 -6.15
CA GLY A 92 17.71 2.35 -6.05
C GLY A 92 17.82 3.24 -4.79
N PRO A 93 19.02 3.76 -4.50
CA PRO A 93 19.32 4.42 -3.23
C PRO A 93 18.54 5.72 -3.01
N GLN A 94 18.25 6.47 -4.08
CA GLN A 94 17.42 7.68 -3.99
C GLN A 94 15.97 7.34 -3.64
N ALA A 95 15.41 6.29 -4.27
CA ALA A 95 14.08 5.81 -3.95
C ALA A 95 14.00 5.26 -2.52
N MET A 96 15.05 4.59 -2.04
CA MET A 96 15.16 4.15 -0.65
C MET A 96 15.12 5.31 0.33
N ALA A 97 15.89 6.37 0.09
CA ALA A 97 15.92 7.53 0.96
C ALA A 97 14.56 8.25 1.00
N LEU A 98 13.93 8.42 -0.16
CA LEU A 98 12.60 9.00 -0.26
C LEU A 98 11.52 8.12 0.38
N GLY A 99 11.58 6.81 0.16
CA GLY A 99 10.66 5.84 0.75
C GLY A 99 10.79 5.77 2.27
N ALA A 100 12.02 5.70 2.78
CA ALA A 100 12.29 5.72 4.21
C ALA A 100 11.83 7.04 4.85
N GLY A 101 12.19 8.19 4.26
CA GLY A 101 11.78 9.50 4.77
C GLY A 101 10.26 9.70 4.76
N GLY A 102 9.59 9.30 3.67
CA GLY A 102 8.14 9.41 3.55
C GLY A 102 7.38 8.54 4.55
N PHE A 103 7.77 7.26 4.68
CA PHE A 103 7.13 6.36 5.65
C PHE A 103 7.46 6.74 7.10
N ALA A 104 8.68 7.20 7.38
CA ALA A 104 9.05 7.72 8.70
C ALA A 104 8.20 8.93 9.10
N ALA A 105 8.05 9.91 8.21
CA ALA A 105 7.24 11.09 8.46
C ALA A 105 5.75 10.76 8.63
N PHE A 106 5.22 9.84 7.81
CA PHE A 106 3.84 9.39 7.91
C PHE A 106 3.58 8.66 9.24
N SER A 107 4.44 7.70 9.62
CA SER A 107 4.32 6.99 10.90
C SER A 107 4.45 7.93 12.09
N LEU A 108 5.37 8.91 12.03
CA LEU A 108 5.47 9.94 13.07
C LEU A 108 4.18 10.74 13.21
N ALA A 109 3.59 11.18 12.11
CA ALA A 109 2.39 12.01 12.14
C ALA A 109 1.19 11.25 12.71
N ILE A 110 1.00 9.99 12.32
CA ILE A 110 -0.07 9.14 12.83
C ILE A 110 0.13 8.86 14.31
N ASP A 111 1.32 8.42 14.71
CA ASP A 111 1.58 8.02 16.09
C ASP A 111 1.56 9.24 17.04
N TRP A 112 2.00 10.41 16.57
CA TRP A 112 1.86 11.66 17.31
C TRP A 112 0.40 12.11 17.45
N TYR A 113 -0.43 11.89 16.43
CA TYR A 113 -1.86 12.19 16.50
C TYR A 113 -2.56 11.24 17.48
N MET A 114 -2.25 9.95 17.43
CA MET A 114 -2.85 8.93 18.32
C MET A 114 -2.46 9.10 19.79
N HIS A 115 -1.28 9.66 20.08
CA HIS A 115 -0.84 9.97 21.45
C HIS A 115 -1.30 11.35 21.96
N ARG A 116 -2.10 12.10 21.17
CA ARG A 116 -2.52 13.46 21.51
C ARG A 116 -3.90 13.57 22.17
N ASP A 117 -4.62 12.47 22.28
CA ASP A 117 -5.88 12.33 23.02
C ASP A 117 -5.66 11.60 24.36
#